data_AF-A0A969JIY5-F1
#
_entry.id   AF-A0A969JIY5-F1
#
_cell.length_a   1.000
_cell.length_b   1.000
_cell.length_c   1.000
_cell.angle_alpha   90.00
_cell.angle_beta   90.00
_cell.angle_gamma   90.00
#
_symmetry.space_group_name_H-M   'P 1'
#
loop_
_entity.id
_entity.type
_entity.pdbx_description
1 polymer ?
#
loop_
_entity_poly.entity_id
_entity_poly.type
_entity_poly.pdbx_seq_one_letter_code
_entity_poly.pdbx_strand_id
1 'polypeptide(L)'
;MSERQLRRDQIKQRGNKPKPRSLILTLGGAVLLVIGGSVAFFLFQGEQKAGSLPLGAKILPKDVMMSVTLSTETNKWQQISRFGTADSEKTFRQELQTLETQVLAPNGLSYAANIQPWVANQLTMALLPPTVESAQTQSQQATIWVVPIRDPGQFEKVFKNKLLTAANRTQKRIYKEIEIHEFDANNGQRYGLVLFNTHWLVLTAADAPINAVVDTFKGKPALADVPRYQDALKEIERKDAIATVYVNVPAAAAQISRVPLSPTSRQRIENIQAMGSTISLTEDGVQFKAITWLKPDATETLNVKNEAKGIANHLPQDTLMMTSGGNFQQVWRDYAQGNLAKLVFPLNPKAWNDDLNKRTGIDFNNQFVPWMNGEFTGALVPTDPQGNKGVGVAFLAKAKDRTMANQAFRELDDAMRDRFDFLVAESKIDNKTVITWKVPPDLPFASHGWLDDDVAFFTFGAPIANRLIKPPKENLAQSERFKGVTSSDLNPNNGHFFIDVPRVLGLLETNPLLPKFTPETTKFMQGIETIGVTTAIPNEWSTRYDIHVKLKKGS
;
A
#
# COMPACT_ATOMS: atom_id res chain seq x y z
N MET A 1 -35.09 -0.70 -53.73
CA MET A 1 -35.52 -0.51 -52.33
C MET A 1 -34.97 0.80 -51.84
N SER A 2 -35.86 1.66 -51.34
CA SER A 2 -35.74 3.12 -51.31
C SER A 2 -35.06 3.64 -50.03
N GLU A 3 -34.32 4.75 -50.15
CA GLU A 3 -33.76 5.61 -49.07
C GLU A 3 -34.73 5.93 -47.92
N ARG A 4 -36.03 5.63 -48.06
CA ARG A 4 -37.03 5.69 -47.00
C ARG A 4 -36.86 4.63 -45.90
N GLN A 5 -36.15 3.53 -46.14
CA GLN A 5 -35.84 2.54 -45.07
C GLN A 5 -34.65 2.97 -44.21
N LEU A 6 -33.63 3.61 -44.78
CA LEU A 6 -32.48 4.14 -44.02
C LEU A 6 -32.84 5.33 -43.12
N ARG A 7 -33.89 6.10 -43.45
CA ARG A 7 -34.42 7.16 -42.57
C ARG A 7 -35.33 6.67 -41.44
N ARG A 8 -35.86 5.43 -41.50
CA ARG A 8 -36.70 4.89 -40.41
C ARG A 8 -35.89 4.36 -39.24
N ASP A 9 -34.66 3.90 -39.47
CA ASP A 9 -33.79 3.44 -38.39
C ASP A 9 -33.07 4.59 -37.66
N GLN A 10 -33.01 5.79 -38.25
CA GLN A 10 -32.42 6.98 -37.61
C GLN A 10 -33.38 7.79 -36.70
N ILE A 11 -34.68 7.44 -36.63
CA ILE A 11 -35.66 8.17 -35.77
C ILE A 11 -36.06 7.39 -34.50
N LYS A 12 -35.35 6.31 -34.17
CA LYS A 12 -35.51 5.57 -32.90
C LYS A 12 -34.35 5.73 -31.91
N GLN A 13 -33.52 6.77 -32.05
CA GLN A 13 -32.59 7.23 -31.02
C GLN A 13 -32.97 8.62 -30.51
N ARG A 14 -34.21 8.78 -30.04
CA ARG A 14 -34.55 9.93 -29.19
C ARG A 14 -33.87 9.72 -27.83
N GLY A 15 -32.93 10.62 -27.55
CA GLY A 15 -32.06 10.67 -26.38
C GLY A 15 -32.60 10.06 -25.09
N ASN A 16 -31.96 8.98 -24.66
CA ASN A 16 -31.77 8.77 -23.23
C ASN A 16 -30.79 9.86 -22.77
N LYS A 17 -31.32 10.91 -22.13
CA LYS A 17 -30.50 11.70 -21.21
C LYS A 17 -29.79 10.71 -20.27
N PRO A 18 -28.49 10.84 -19.99
CA PRO A 18 -27.89 10.04 -18.93
C PRO A 18 -28.69 10.34 -17.65
N LYS A 19 -29.36 9.31 -17.11
CA LYS A 19 -30.00 9.42 -15.81
C LYS A 19 -28.92 9.87 -14.81
N PRO A 20 -29.19 10.86 -13.95
CA PRO A 20 -28.22 11.28 -12.95
C PRO A 20 -27.79 10.06 -12.14
N ARG A 21 -26.47 9.89 -11.96
CA ARG A 21 -25.90 8.89 -11.07
C ARG A 21 -26.61 9.03 -9.73
N SER A 22 -27.25 7.96 -9.29
CA SER A 22 -28.20 8.02 -8.20
C SER A 22 -27.49 8.20 -6.85
N LEU A 23 -27.88 9.27 -6.16
CA LEU A 23 -27.42 9.84 -4.89
C LEU A 23 -27.50 8.93 -3.63
N ILE A 24 -27.33 7.60 -3.75
CA ILE A 24 -27.49 6.68 -2.60
C ILE A 24 -26.32 5.71 -2.37
N LEU A 25 -25.30 5.74 -3.25
CA LEU A 25 -23.92 5.65 -2.74
C LEU A 25 -23.66 6.73 -1.67
N THR A 26 -24.45 7.79 -1.72
CA THR A 26 -24.46 8.85 -0.74
C THR A 26 -25.43 8.65 0.43
N LEU A 27 -26.33 7.65 0.53
CA LEU A 27 -27.20 7.47 1.73
C LEU A 27 -26.76 6.32 2.64
N GLY A 28 -26.09 5.29 2.10
CA GLY A 28 -25.18 4.45 2.88
C GLY A 28 -23.94 5.23 3.33
N GLY A 29 -23.46 6.16 2.49
CA GLY A 29 -22.38 7.12 2.81
C GLY A 29 -22.82 8.35 3.62
N ALA A 30 -24.12 8.65 3.72
CA ALA A 30 -24.65 9.84 4.41
C ALA A 30 -24.40 9.76 5.91
N VAL A 31 -24.59 8.58 6.49
CA VAL A 31 -24.39 8.45 7.93
C VAL A 31 -22.88 8.54 8.28
N LEU A 32 -21.95 8.50 7.29
CA LEU A 32 -20.66 7.81 7.48
C LEU A 32 -19.34 8.43 6.95
N LEU A 33 -19.29 9.65 6.40
CA LEU A 33 -18.00 10.25 5.99
C LEU A 33 -17.85 11.75 6.29
N VAL A 34 -18.16 12.17 7.52
CA VAL A 34 -18.05 13.59 7.89
C VAL A 34 -16.76 13.84 8.67
N ILE A 35 -15.78 14.43 7.98
CA ILE A 35 -14.52 14.86 8.55
C ILE A 35 -14.39 16.37 8.33
N GLY A 36 -14.64 17.24 9.30
CA GLY A 36 -14.17 18.63 9.21
C GLY A 36 -14.81 19.67 10.13
N GLY A 37 -14.10 20.00 11.24
CA GLY A 37 -14.11 21.25 12.05
C GLY A 37 -15.40 21.68 12.76
N SER A 38 -15.48 22.18 14.01
CA SER A 38 -14.52 22.59 15.06
C SER A 38 -15.29 22.92 16.39
N VAL A 39 -14.61 22.84 17.56
CA VAL A 39 -15.00 23.27 18.94
C VAL A 39 -16.06 22.37 19.64
N ALA A 40 -15.98 21.84 20.88
CA ALA A 40 -15.32 22.25 22.13
C ALA A 40 -14.79 21.07 23.00
N PHE A 41 -13.93 21.44 23.94
CA PHE A 41 -12.99 20.71 24.78
C PHE A 41 -13.53 20.04 26.07
N PHE A 42 -14.83 19.95 26.31
CA PHE A 42 -15.33 19.38 27.58
C PHE A 42 -16.19 18.14 27.35
N LEU A 43 -15.64 16.98 27.71
CA LEU A 43 -16.30 15.79 28.28
C LEU A 43 -15.44 14.53 28.03
N PHE A 44 -14.37 14.37 28.81
CA PHE A 44 -13.69 13.09 28.97
C PHE A 44 -13.66 12.72 30.45
N GLN A 45 -14.72 12.05 30.91
CA GLN A 45 -14.63 11.10 32.03
C GLN A 45 -15.53 9.92 31.72
N GLY A 46 -14.90 8.78 31.41
CA GLY A 46 -15.56 7.54 31.02
C GLY A 46 -14.68 6.70 30.10
N GLU A 47 -13.50 6.31 30.56
CA GLU A 47 -12.69 5.29 29.87
C GLU A 47 -13.46 3.97 29.85
N GLN A 48 -14.05 3.63 28.70
CA GLN A 48 -14.38 2.25 28.35
C GLN A 48 -13.21 1.73 27.50
N LYS A 49 -12.34 0.93 28.10
CA LYS A 49 -11.22 0.26 27.44
C LYS A 49 -11.77 -0.66 26.34
N ALA A 50 -11.87 -0.17 25.11
CA ALA A 50 -12.07 -0.99 23.92
C ALA A 50 -10.81 -1.84 23.70
N GLY A 51 -10.96 -3.16 23.62
CA GLY A 51 -9.85 -4.06 23.28
C GLY A 51 -9.29 -3.80 21.89
N SER A 52 -8.15 -4.43 21.59
CA SER A 52 -7.29 -4.22 20.41
C SER A 52 -7.89 -4.60 19.03
N LEU A 53 -9.18 -4.94 18.96
CA LEU A 53 -9.84 -5.34 17.71
C LEU A 53 -10.68 -4.19 17.14
N PRO A 54 -10.67 -3.98 15.81
CA PRO A 54 -11.55 -3.01 15.17
C PRO A 54 -13.02 -3.26 15.55
N LEU A 55 -13.71 -2.20 16.00
CA LEU A 55 -15.11 -2.28 16.39
C LEU A 55 -15.95 -2.78 15.20
N GLY A 56 -16.66 -3.90 15.35
CA GLY A 56 -17.46 -4.51 14.27
C GLY A 56 -16.87 -5.79 13.67
N ALA A 57 -15.60 -6.13 13.92
CA ALA A 57 -15.00 -7.38 13.43
C ALA A 57 -15.73 -8.66 13.92
N LYS A 58 -16.49 -8.58 15.02
CA LYS A 58 -17.29 -9.69 15.57
C LYS A 58 -18.66 -9.88 14.93
N ILE A 59 -19.12 -8.91 14.14
CA ILE A 59 -20.44 -8.98 13.48
C ILE A 59 -20.33 -8.99 11.96
N LEU A 60 -19.17 -8.61 11.42
CA LEU A 60 -18.89 -8.72 10.00
C LEU A 60 -18.68 -10.18 9.59
N PRO A 61 -19.28 -10.64 8.47
CA PRO A 61 -19.04 -11.97 7.93
C PRO A 61 -17.54 -12.27 7.72
N LYS A 62 -17.13 -13.50 7.99
CA LYS A 62 -15.73 -13.95 7.82
C LYS A 62 -15.18 -13.78 6.40
N ASP A 63 -16.04 -13.83 5.39
CA ASP A 63 -15.71 -13.80 3.96
C ASP A 63 -15.66 -12.37 3.37
N VAL A 64 -15.73 -11.33 4.20
CA VAL A 64 -15.50 -9.94 3.78
C VAL A 64 -14.20 -9.83 2.98
N MET A 65 -14.29 -9.21 1.80
CA MET A 65 -13.17 -8.98 0.90
C MET A 65 -12.24 -7.89 1.44
N MET A 66 -12.81 -6.82 1.96
CA MET A 66 -12.07 -5.70 2.54
C MET A 66 -12.87 -5.07 3.67
N SER A 67 -12.21 -4.64 4.74
CA SER A 67 -12.81 -3.74 5.72
C SER A 67 -11.91 -2.55 6.02
N VAL A 68 -12.52 -1.40 6.29
CA VAL A 68 -11.87 -0.17 6.68
C VAL A 68 -12.59 0.35 7.92
N THR A 69 -11.86 0.39 9.03
CA THR A 69 -12.32 1.00 10.27
C THR A 69 -11.70 2.38 10.40
N LEU A 70 -12.52 3.42 10.51
CA LEU A 70 -12.11 4.81 10.59
C LEU A 70 -12.37 5.34 12.00
N SER A 71 -11.47 6.19 12.50
CA SER A 71 -11.73 7.01 13.67
C SER A 71 -12.80 8.05 13.36
N THR A 72 -13.75 8.26 14.26
CA THR A 72 -14.72 9.37 14.19
C THR A 72 -14.28 10.58 15.03
N GLU A 73 -13.13 10.47 15.73
CA GLU A 73 -12.60 11.55 16.55
C GLU A 73 -12.07 12.70 15.67
N THR A 74 -12.70 13.88 15.80
CA THR A 74 -12.44 15.04 14.94
C THR A 74 -11.01 15.58 15.07
N ASN A 75 -10.43 15.53 16.27
CA ASN A 75 -9.06 15.99 16.56
C ASN A 75 -8.01 15.21 15.75
N LYS A 76 -8.21 13.91 15.52
CA LYS A 76 -7.27 13.10 14.74
C LYS A 76 -7.24 13.52 13.27
N TRP A 77 -8.39 13.88 12.70
CA TRP A 77 -8.48 14.28 11.29
C TRP A 77 -8.07 15.73 11.01
N GLN A 78 -8.09 16.63 12.00
CA GLN A 78 -7.64 18.03 11.83
C GLN A 78 -6.18 18.15 11.36
N GLN A 79 -5.38 17.09 11.52
CA GLN A 79 -4.00 17.08 11.04
C GLN A 79 -3.92 16.89 9.51
N ILE A 80 -4.88 16.22 8.86
CA ILE A 80 -4.87 16.00 7.40
C ILE A 80 -4.90 17.31 6.62
N SER A 81 -5.61 18.33 7.11
CA SER A 81 -5.65 19.63 6.44
C SER A 81 -4.32 20.39 6.46
N ARG A 82 -3.29 19.88 7.16
CA ARG A 82 -1.94 20.48 7.19
C ARG A 82 -1.03 19.92 6.10
N PHE A 83 -1.44 18.85 5.43
CA PHE A 83 -0.61 18.10 4.50
C PHE A 83 -1.17 18.08 3.08
N GLY A 84 -0.28 18.01 2.09
CA GLY A 84 -0.64 17.90 0.68
C GLY A 84 -0.48 19.21 -0.10
N THR A 85 -0.97 19.21 -1.33
CA THR A 85 -0.98 20.41 -2.19
C THR A 85 -2.28 21.19 -2.00
N ALA A 86 -2.31 22.48 -2.35
CA ALA A 86 -3.54 23.30 -2.34
C ALA A 86 -4.69 22.63 -3.12
N ASP A 87 -4.37 21.90 -4.19
CA ASP A 87 -5.33 21.13 -4.97
C ASP A 87 -5.95 19.95 -4.19
N SER A 88 -5.13 19.18 -3.48
CA SER A 88 -5.58 18.06 -2.66
C SER A 88 -6.44 18.52 -1.48
N GLU A 89 -6.05 19.60 -0.80
CA GLU A 89 -6.84 20.19 0.28
C GLU A 89 -8.20 20.69 -0.23
N LYS A 90 -8.20 21.42 -1.35
CA LYS A 90 -9.43 21.92 -1.98
C LYS A 90 -10.38 20.77 -2.34
N THR A 91 -9.84 19.69 -2.93
CA THR A 91 -10.63 18.51 -3.32
C THR A 91 -11.26 17.85 -2.09
N PHE A 92 -10.48 17.64 -1.02
CA PHE A 92 -11.00 17.08 0.23
C PHE A 92 -12.10 17.94 0.85
N ARG A 93 -11.91 19.27 0.95
CA ARG A 93 -12.93 20.20 1.45
C ARG A 93 -14.20 20.18 0.58
N GLN A 94 -14.06 20.09 -0.73
CA GLN A 94 -15.18 20.03 -1.65
C GLN A 94 -16.00 18.74 -1.47
N GLU A 95 -15.36 17.60 -1.29
CA GLU A 95 -16.06 16.33 -1.02
C GLU A 95 -16.85 16.38 0.30
N LEU A 96 -16.26 16.96 1.36
CA LEU A 96 -16.92 17.13 2.65
C LEU A 96 -18.12 18.09 2.57
N GLN A 97 -17.94 19.21 1.88
CA GLN A 97 -19.02 20.16 1.65
C GLN A 97 -20.13 19.55 0.79
N THR A 98 -19.77 18.74 -0.20
CA THR A 98 -20.70 18.01 -1.06
C THR A 98 -21.52 17.02 -0.23
N LEU A 99 -20.89 16.29 0.68
CA LEU A 99 -21.60 15.41 1.62
C LEU A 99 -22.58 16.18 2.50
N GLU A 100 -22.14 17.24 3.19
CA GLU A 100 -23.03 18.00 4.07
C GLU A 100 -24.22 18.60 3.30
N THR A 101 -23.96 19.21 2.15
CA THR A 101 -24.97 20.00 1.42
C THR A 101 -25.85 19.19 0.49
N GLN A 102 -25.32 18.18 -0.21
CA GLN A 102 -26.07 17.42 -1.21
C GLN A 102 -26.67 16.14 -0.66
N VAL A 103 -26.26 15.73 0.54
CA VAL A 103 -26.63 14.43 1.10
C VAL A 103 -27.33 14.57 2.44
N LEU A 104 -26.75 15.29 3.40
CA LEU A 104 -27.30 15.38 4.76
C LEU A 104 -28.41 16.43 4.85
N ALA A 105 -28.11 17.66 4.42
CA ALA A 105 -29.04 18.77 4.50
C ALA A 105 -30.41 18.50 3.81
N PRO A 106 -30.48 17.85 2.62
CA PRO A 106 -31.76 17.54 1.99
C PRO A 106 -32.65 16.58 2.80
N ASN A 107 -32.06 15.80 3.71
CA ASN A 107 -32.77 14.89 4.60
C ASN A 107 -32.97 15.50 6.01
N GLY A 108 -32.69 16.79 6.19
CA GLY A 108 -32.80 17.48 7.48
C GLY A 108 -31.78 16.99 8.52
N LEU A 109 -30.67 16.42 8.06
CA LEU A 109 -29.59 15.89 8.87
C LEU A 109 -28.37 16.82 8.82
N SER A 110 -27.63 16.91 9.92
CA SER A 110 -26.26 17.42 9.96
C SER A 110 -25.39 16.52 10.83
N TYR A 111 -24.10 16.45 10.55
CA TYR A 111 -23.21 15.59 11.34
C TYR A 111 -23.14 16.00 12.81
N ALA A 112 -22.82 17.27 13.06
CA ALA A 112 -22.58 17.78 14.41
C ALA A 112 -23.82 17.64 15.30
N ALA A 113 -25.01 17.87 14.75
CA ALA A 113 -26.25 17.82 15.52
C ALA A 113 -26.89 16.43 15.56
N ASN A 114 -26.70 15.58 14.55
CA ASN A 114 -27.49 14.37 14.37
C ASN A 114 -26.70 13.07 14.32
N ILE A 115 -25.37 13.08 14.23
CA ILE A 115 -24.54 11.85 14.16
C ILE A 115 -23.49 11.84 15.27
N GLN A 116 -22.70 12.92 15.39
CA GLN A 116 -21.62 13.08 16.36
C GLN A 116 -22.03 12.83 17.84
N PRO A 117 -23.23 13.22 18.31
CA PRO A 117 -23.59 13.06 19.72
C PRO A 117 -23.61 11.59 20.18
N TRP A 118 -24.06 10.68 19.32
CA TRP A 118 -24.30 9.29 19.69
C TRP A 118 -23.32 8.27 19.10
N VAL A 119 -22.61 8.60 18.01
CA VAL A 119 -21.65 7.66 17.40
C VAL A 119 -20.45 7.41 18.31
N ALA A 120 -19.97 6.17 18.36
CA ALA A 120 -18.71 5.84 19.02
C ALA A 120 -17.51 6.42 18.28
N ASN A 121 -16.31 6.23 18.84
CA ASN A 121 -15.05 6.76 18.33
C ASN A 121 -14.53 6.06 17.06
N GLN A 122 -15.20 5.00 16.58
CA GLN A 122 -14.86 4.32 15.34
C GLN A 122 -16.10 3.95 14.54
N LEU A 123 -15.90 3.74 13.26
CA LEU A 123 -16.87 3.28 12.28
C LEU A 123 -16.21 2.24 11.38
N THR A 124 -16.91 1.18 10.99
CA THR A 124 -16.39 0.22 10.01
C THR A 124 -17.23 0.14 8.74
N MET A 125 -16.55 0.22 7.61
CA MET A 125 -17.05 -0.14 6.28
C MET A 125 -16.48 -1.50 5.89
N ALA A 126 -17.28 -2.37 5.29
CA ALA A 126 -16.83 -3.64 4.75
C ALA A 126 -17.40 -3.87 3.35
N LEU A 127 -16.60 -4.43 2.46
CA LEU A 127 -17.01 -4.87 1.13
C LEU A 127 -17.09 -6.39 1.10
N LEU A 128 -18.24 -6.92 0.69
CA LEU A 128 -18.39 -8.34 0.39
C LEU A 128 -17.84 -8.65 -1.01
N PRO A 129 -17.37 -9.89 -1.27
CA PRO A 129 -17.04 -10.32 -2.62
C PRO A 129 -18.29 -10.26 -3.51
N PRO A 130 -18.18 -9.89 -4.79
CA PRO A 130 -19.32 -9.87 -5.68
C PRO A 130 -19.85 -11.29 -5.93
N THR A 131 -21.17 -11.42 -6.00
CA THR A 131 -21.87 -12.62 -6.46
C THR A 131 -21.90 -12.68 -7.99
N VAL A 132 -22.15 -13.86 -8.56
CA VAL A 132 -22.30 -14.06 -10.01
C VAL A 132 -23.33 -13.09 -10.62
N GLU A 133 -24.42 -12.86 -9.91
CA GLU A 133 -25.49 -11.93 -10.31
C GLU A 133 -25.03 -10.45 -10.25
N SER A 134 -24.27 -10.06 -9.23
CA SER A 134 -23.74 -8.69 -9.12
C SER A 134 -22.64 -8.40 -10.17
N ALA A 135 -21.85 -9.42 -10.53
CA ALA A 135 -20.82 -9.32 -11.57
C ALA A 135 -21.42 -9.17 -12.97
N GLN A 136 -22.54 -9.85 -13.26
CA GLN A 136 -23.25 -9.78 -14.53
C GLN A 136 -24.01 -8.46 -14.73
N THR A 137 -24.51 -7.87 -13.65
CA THR A 137 -25.32 -6.64 -13.69
C THR A 137 -24.50 -5.35 -13.60
N GLN A 138 -23.17 -5.44 -13.47
CA GLN A 138 -22.30 -4.30 -13.09
C GLN A 138 -22.87 -3.51 -11.90
N SER A 139 -23.56 -4.21 -10.99
CA SER A 139 -24.17 -3.59 -9.83
C SER A 139 -23.12 -3.32 -8.74
N GLN A 140 -23.41 -2.33 -7.91
CA GLN A 140 -22.53 -1.88 -6.84
C GLN A 140 -22.19 -3.05 -5.89
N GLN A 141 -20.91 -3.25 -5.63
CA GLN A 141 -20.43 -4.24 -4.64
C GLN A 141 -21.14 -4.02 -3.31
N ALA A 142 -21.64 -5.11 -2.71
CA ALA A 142 -22.37 -5.05 -1.45
C ALA A 142 -21.47 -4.48 -0.35
N THR A 143 -21.88 -3.32 0.17
CA THR A 143 -21.16 -2.57 1.20
C THR A 143 -21.93 -2.68 2.51
N ILE A 144 -21.26 -3.12 3.57
CA ILE A 144 -21.79 -3.16 4.94
C ILE A 144 -21.18 -2.03 5.72
N TRP A 145 -22.02 -1.33 6.46
CA TRP A 145 -21.62 -0.31 7.39
C TRP A 145 -21.98 -0.72 8.81
N VAL A 146 -21.03 -0.61 9.73
CA VAL A 146 -21.18 -0.95 11.14
C VAL A 146 -20.85 0.27 11.98
N VAL A 147 -21.88 0.85 12.60
CA VAL A 147 -21.80 2.09 13.37
C VAL A 147 -22.06 1.77 14.84
N PRO A 148 -21.02 1.78 15.70
CA PRO A 148 -21.21 1.58 17.12
C PRO A 148 -21.87 2.81 17.75
N ILE A 149 -22.77 2.57 18.70
CA ILE A 149 -23.58 3.57 19.39
C ILE A 149 -22.99 3.77 20.79
N ARG A 150 -22.44 4.98 21.04
CA ARG A 150 -21.95 5.42 22.35
C ARG A 150 -23.07 5.92 23.26
N ASP A 151 -24.06 6.61 22.71
CA ASP A 151 -25.21 7.14 23.46
C ASP A 151 -26.53 6.65 22.83
N PRO A 152 -27.09 5.53 23.33
CA PRO A 152 -28.35 4.98 22.84
C PRO A 152 -29.53 5.95 22.99
N GLY A 153 -29.55 6.79 24.02
CA GLY A 153 -30.63 7.74 24.27
C GLY A 153 -30.68 8.86 23.23
N GLN A 154 -29.51 9.42 22.88
CA GLN A 154 -29.38 10.39 21.79
C GLN A 154 -29.64 9.75 20.43
N PHE A 155 -29.16 8.51 20.23
CA PHE A 155 -29.43 7.74 19.02
C PHE A 155 -30.94 7.56 18.81
N GLU A 156 -31.68 7.09 19.84
CA GLU A 156 -33.12 6.88 19.72
C GLU A 156 -33.91 8.14 19.35
N LYS A 157 -33.55 9.29 19.95
CA LYS A 157 -34.18 10.58 19.64
C LYS A 157 -34.02 10.96 18.17
N VAL A 158 -32.82 10.78 17.61
CA VAL A 158 -32.56 11.08 16.19
C VAL A 158 -33.18 10.01 15.29
N PHE A 159 -33.02 8.74 15.65
CA PHE A 159 -33.45 7.59 14.86
C PHE A 159 -34.97 7.56 14.67
N LYS A 160 -35.73 7.70 15.77
CA LYS A 160 -37.20 7.66 15.75
C LYS A 160 -37.80 8.89 15.07
N ASN A 161 -37.25 10.09 15.31
CA ASN A 161 -37.87 11.35 14.87
C ASN A 161 -37.42 11.82 13.48
N LYS A 162 -36.26 11.36 13.00
CA LYS A 162 -35.69 11.82 11.72
C LYS A 162 -35.39 10.68 10.75
N LEU A 163 -34.61 9.67 11.16
CA LEU A 163 -34.13 8.64 10.23
C LEU A 163 -35.26 7.74 9.71
N LEU A 164 -36.16 7.28 10.59
CA LEU A 164 -37.31 6.47 10.18
C LEU A 164 -38.40 7.29 9.49
N THR A 165 -38.54 8.57 9.83
CA THR A 165 -39.56 9.47 9.26
C THR A 165 -39.17 9.98 7.87
N ALA A 166 -37.87 10.14 7.59
CA ALA A 166 -37.36 10.54 6.27
C ALA A 166 -37.41 9.40 5.22
N ALA A 167 -37.46 8.15 5.66
CA ALA A 167 -37.57 6.99 4.77
C ALA A 167 -39.02 6.81 4.30
N ASN A 168 -39.33 7.28 3.08
CA ASN A 168 -40.69 7.36 2.53
C ASN A 168 -41.47 6.04 2.43
N ARG A 169 -40.85 4.88 2.69
CA ARG A 169 -41.50 3.56 2.81
C ARG A 169 -40.65 2.66 3.71
N THR A 170 -40.99 2.57 4.99
CA THR A 170 -40.34 1.63 5.90
C THR A 170 -41.16 0.36 5.99
N GLN A 171 -40.57 -0.76 5.60
CA GLN A 171 -41.12 -2.09 5.84
C GLN A 171 -40.34 -2.77 6.95
N LYS A 172 -41.04 -3.48 7.82
CA LYS A 172 -40.40 -4.30 8.85
C LYS A 172 -40.38 -5.74 8.37
N ARG A 173 -39.20 -6.35 8.35
CA ARG A 173 -39.01 -7.78 8.08
C ARG A 173 -38.33 -8.42 9.28
N ILE A 174 -38.85 -9.55 9.73
CA ILE A 174 -38.18 -10.35 10.76
C ILE A 174 -37.35 -11.42 10.06
N TYR A 175 -36.07 -11.52 10.41
CA TYR A 175 -35.17 -12.57 9.95
C TYR A 175 -34.43 -13.16 11.14
N LYS A 176 -34.62 -14.46 11.42
CA LYS A 176 -34.04 -15.14 12.58
C LYS A 176 -34.22 -14.36 13.90
N GLU A 177 -35.46 -13.90 14.14
CA GLU A 177 -35.86 -13.14 15.34
C GLU A 177 -35.21 -11.75 15.46
N ILE A 178 -34.51 -11.28 14.43
CA ILE A 178 -33.97 -9.92 14.36
C ILE A 178 -34.87 -9.08 13.46
N GLU A 179 -35.28 -7.91 13.96
CA GLU A 179 -36.04 -6.92 13.19
C GLU A 179 -35.10 -6.19 12.23
N ILE A 180 -35.45 -6.24 10.94
CA ILE A 180 -34.80 -5.52 9.85
C ILE A 180 -35.76 -4.43 9.40
N HIS A 181 -35.31 -3.19 9.47
CA HIS A 181 -36.00 -2.04 8.89
C HIS A 181 -35.52 -1.87 7.45
N GLU A 182 -36.43 -2.04 6.50
CA GLU A 182 -36.14 -1.93 5.08
C GLU A 182 -36.71 -0.64 4.51
N PHE A 183 -35.97 0.01 3.63
CA PHE A 183 -36.42 1.22 2.95
C PHE A 183 -35.96 1.27 1.51
N ASP A 184 -36.85 1.78 0.65
CA ASP A 184 -36.56 2.01 -0.76
C ASP A 184 -35.86 3.35 -0.92
N ALA A 185 -34.68 3.28 -1.53
CA ALA A 185 -33.90 4.44 -1.85
C ALA A 185 -34.35 5.03 -3.21
N ASN A 186 -34.23 6.36 -3.39
CA ASN A 186 -34.52 7.07 -4.65
C ASN A 186 -33.72 6.53 -5.87
N ASN A 187 -32.71 5.69 -5.65
CA ASN A 187 -31.95 5.00 -6.69
C ASN A 187 -32.58 3.67 -7.15
N GLY A 188 -33.69 3.25 -6.55
CA GLY A 188 -34.34 1.97 -6.82
C GLY A 188 -33.70 0.76 -6.13
N GLN A 189 -32.68 0.96 -5.30
CA GLN A 189 -32.15 -0.09 -4.41
C GLN A 189 -32.94 -0.12 -3.10
N ARG A 190 -33.01 -1.30 -2.50
CA ARG A 190 -33.59 -1.49 -1.17
C ARG A 190 -32.47 -1.61 -0.15
N TYR A 191 -32.56 -0.90 0.97
CA TYR A 191 -31.59 -0.93 2.06
C TYR A 191 -32.21 -1.58 3.30
N GLY A 192 -31.39 -2.30 4.05
CA GLY A 192 -31.75 -2.91 5.32
C GLY A 192 -30.93 -2.31 6.46
N LEU A 193 -31.61 -2.02 7.56
CA LEU A 193 -31.04 -1.47 8.77
C LEU A 193 -31.39 -2.34 9.98
N VAL A 194 -30.39 -2.69 10.76
CA VAL A 194 -30.52 -3.57 11.94
C VAL A 194 -29.84 -2.93 13.13
N LEU A 195 -30.49 -3.00 14.28
CA LEU A 195 -29.94 -2.58 15.57
C LEU A 195 -29.62 -3.82 16.42
N PHE A 196 -28.34 -4.14 16.59
CA PHE A 196 -27.93 -5.25 17.45
C PHE A 196 -27.66 -4.78 18.88
N ASN A 197 -28.40 -5.37 19.83
CA ASN A 197 -28.28 -5.13 21.26
C ASN A 197 -28.25 -3.65 21.66
N THR A 198 -28.88 -2.74 20.90
CA THR A 198 -28.80 -1.27 21.08
C THR A 198 -27.40 -0.64 21.04
N HIS A 199 -26.38 -1.39 20.63
CA HIS A 199 -24.98 -0.93 20.61
C HIS A 199 -24.39 -0.84 19.21
N TRP A 200 -25.01 -1.50 18.22
CA TRP A 200 -24.50 -1.53 16.84
C TRP A 200 -25.63 -1.27 15.86
N LEU A 201 -25.50 -0.19 15.10
CA LEU A 201 -26.32 0.05 13.93
C LEU A 201 -25.61 -0.53 12.72
N VAL A 202 -26.28 -1.40 11.98
CA VAL A 202 -25.79 -1.92 10.71
C VAL A 202 -26.67 -1.43 9.58
N LEU A 203 -26.04 -0.96 8.51
CA LEU A 203 -26.69 -0.53 7.29
C LEU A 203 -26.03 -1.18 6.07
N THR A 204 -26.83 -1.80 5.21
CA THR A 204 -26.36 -2.37 3.93
C THR A 204 -27.55 -2.53 2.97
N ALA A 205 -27.31 -3.04 1.76
CA ALA A 205 -28.41 -3.41 0.86
C ALA A 205 -29.29 -4.47 1.55
N ALA A 206 -30.60 -4.34 1.36
CA ALA A 206 -31.55 -5.35 1.83
C ALA A 206 -31.24 -6.71 1.18
N ASP A 207 -31.76 -7.78 1.77
CA ASP A 207 -31.56 -9.18 1.33
C ASP A 207 -30.22 -9.80 1.76
N ALA A 208 -29.46 -10.37 0.82
CA ALA A 208 -28.32 -11.23 1.13
C ALA A 208 -27.26 -10.57 2.03
N PRO A 209 -26.86 -9.30 1.82
CA PRO A 209 -25.84 -8.66 2.65
C PRO A 209 -26.29 -8.48 4.11
N ILE A 210 -27.50 -7.98 4.37
CA ILE A 210 -27.99 -7.79 5.74
C ILE A 210 -28.25 -9.13 6.43
N ASN A 211 -28.75 -10.13 5.71
CA ASN A 211 -28.96 -11.48 6.24
C ASN A 211 -27.63 -12.12 6.65
N ALA A 212 -26.55 -11.92 5.89
CA ALA A 212 -25.21 -12.42 6.22
C ALA A 212 -24.66 -11.82 7.52
N VAL A 213 -24.92 -10.52 7.77
CA VAL A 213 -24.58 -9.90 9.06
C VAL A 213 -25.39 -10.49 10.20
N VAL A 214 -26.71 -10.65 10.03
CA VAL A 214 -27.57 -11.27 11.05
C VAL A 214 -27.14 -12.71 11.35
N ASP A 215 -26.78 -13.48 10.32
CA ASP A 215 -26.26 -14.83 10.48
C ASP A 215 -24.97 -14.89 11.29
N THR A 216 -24.06 -13.95 11.05
CA THR A 216 -22.80 -13.80 11.81
C THR A 216 -23.10 -13.46 13.26
N PHE A 217 -23.98 -12.49 13.50
CA PHE A 217 -24.44 -12.12 14.84
C PHE A 217 -25.09 -13.31 15.60
N LYS A 218 -25.76 -14.22 14.88
CA LYS A 218 -26.37 -15.44 15.43
C LYS A 218 -25.41 -16.63 15.54
N GLY A 219 -24.11 -16.44 15.30
CA GLY A 219 -23.06 -17.44 15.58
C GLY A 219 -22.37 -18.06 14.37
N LYS A 220 -22.61 -17.58 13.14
CA LYS A 220 -21.70 -17.91 12.03
C LYS A 220 -20.33 -17.24 12.25
N PRO A 221 -19.24 -17.80 11.70
CA PRO A 221 -17.91 -17.23 11.83
C PRO A 221 -17.84 -15.77 11.36
N ALA A 222 -17.22 -14.92 12.16
CA ALA A 222 -17.02 -13.51 11.91
C ALA A 222 -15.62 -13.23 11.35
N LEU A 223 -15.38 -11.98 10.93
CA LEU A 223 -14.06 -11.49 10.53
C LEU A 223 -13.01 -11.71 11.64
N ALA A 224 -13.39 -11.54 12.91
CA ALA A 224 -12.54 -11.79 14.06
C ALA A 224 -12.10 -13.27 14.22
N ASP A 225 -12.79 -14.20 13.53
CA ASP A 225 -12.51 -15.64 13.51
C ASP A 225 -11.70 -16.06 12.26
N VAL A 226 -11.22 -15.10 11.46
CA VAL A 226 -10.22 -15.37 10.43
C VAL A 226 -8.93 -15.83 11.13
N PRO A 227 -8.34 -16.97 10.72
CA PRO A 227 -7.10 -17.45 11.34
C PRO A 227 -6.00 -16.39 11.33
N ARG A 228 -5.30 -16.25 12.47
CA ARG A 228 -4.22 -15.28 12.72
C ARG A 228 -4.64 -13.80 12.63
N TYR A 229 -5.92 -13.47 12.44
CA TYR A 229 -6.39 -12.07 12.32
C TYR A 229 -6.06 -11.23 13.56
N GLN A 230 -6.37 -11.74 14.75
CA GLN A 230 -6.18 -11.01 16.00
C GLN A 230 -4.68 -10.84 16.30
N ASP A 231 -3.89 -11.90 16.11
CA ASP A 231 -2.44 -11.88 16.28
C ASP A 231 -1.80 -10.88 15.31
N ALA A 232 -2.20 -10.90 14.04
CA ALA A 232 -1.67 -9.99 13.03
C ALA A 232 -2.02 -8.53 13.32
N LEU A 233 -3.27 -8.21 13.68
CA LEU A 233 -3.66 -6.82 13.97
C LEU A 233 -2.99 -6.28 15.24
N LYS A 234 -2.68 -7.13 16.21
CA LYS A 234 -1.94 -6.74 17.40
C LYS A 234 -0.52 -6.24 17.08
N GLU A 235 0.16 -6.86 16.11
CA GLU A 235 1.52 -6.44 15.67
C GLU A 235 1.57 -5.04 15.05
N ILE A 236 0.44 -4.57 14.52
CA ILE A 236 0.33 -3.26 13.86
C ILE A 236 -0.54 -2.27 14.63
N GLU A 237 -0.94 -2.61 15.87
CA GLU A 237 -1.82 -1.79 16.69
C GLU A 237 -1.18 -0.42 16.99
N ARG A 238 -1.98 0.64 16.86
CA ARG A 238 -1.60 2.02 17.15
C ARG A 238 -2.75 2.78 17.78
N LYS A 239 -2.49 3.44 18.91
CA LYS A 239 -3.50 4.25 19.62
C LYS A 239 -3.90 5.51 18.84
N ASP A 240 -2.95 6.05 18.10
CA ASP A 240 -3.07 7.25 17.26
C ASP A 240 -3.59 6.95 15.84
N ALA A 241 -3.94 5.68 15.55
CA ALA A 241 -4.47 5.32 14.25
C ALA A 241 -5.78 6.08 13.94
N ILE A 242 -5.83 6.65 12.74
CA ILE A 242 -7.03 7.22 12.13
C ILE A 242 -7.81 6.18 11.32
N ALA A 243 -7.14 5.13 10.86
CA ALA A 243 -7.77 4.05 10.13
C ALA A 243 -7.08 2.71 10.37
N THR A 244 -7.85 1.63 10.29
CA THR A 244 -7.37 0.25 10.21
C THR A 244 -8.01 -0.42 9.00
N VAL A 245 -7.20 -1.01 8.15
CA VAL A 245 -7.60 -1.68 6.91
C VAL A 245 -7.32 -3.16 7.05
N TYR A 246 -8.24 -3.98 6.56
CA TYR A 246 -8.06 -5.40 6.34
C TYR A 246 -8.43 -5.74 4.91
N VAL A 247 -7.64 -6.60 4.27
CA VAL A 247 -7.89 -7.10 2.93
C VAL A 247 -7.73 -8.62 2.93
N ASN A 248 -8.78 -9.32 2.51
CA ASN A 248 -8.70 -10.73 2.14
C ASN A 248 -8.01 -10.82 0.77
N VAL A 249 -6.73 -11.21 0.80
CA VAL A 249 -5.86 -11.14 -0.38
C VAL A 249 -6.35 -12.02 -1.54
N PRO A 250 -6.74 -13.29 -1.34
CA PRO A 250 -7.28 -14.13 -2.42
C PRO A 250 -8.57 -13.56 -3.01
N ALA A 251 -9.50 -13.10 -2.16
CA ALA A 251 -10.76 -12.53 -2.62
C ALA A 251 -10.55 -11.24 -3.43
N ALA A 252 -9.68 -10.34 -2.97
CA ALA A 252 -9.35 -9.10 -3.68
C ALA A 252 -8.60 -9.37 -5.00
N ALA A 253 -7.65 -10.30 -5.00
CA ALA A 253 -6.89 -10.65 -6.20
C ALA A 253 -7.76 -11.24 -7.31
N ALA A 254 -8.77 -12.04 -6.95
CA ALA A 254 -9.75 -12.57 -7.89
C ALA A 254 -10.56 -11.47 -8.60
N GLN A 255 -10.71 -10.29 -7.99
CA GLN A 255 -11.43 -9.15 -8.57
C GLN A 255 -10.56 -8.25 -9.45
N ILE A 256 -9.30 -8.05 -9.06
CA ILE A 256 -8.41 -7.07 -9.69
C ILE A 256 -7.70 -7.67 -10.92
N SER A 257 -7.54 -8.99 -10.98
CA SER A 257 -6.76 -9.66 -12.02
C SER A 257 -7.47 -9.66 -13.38
N ARG A 258 -7.24 -8.62 -14.19
CA ARG A 258 -7.56 -8.59 -15.64
C ARG A 258 -6.49 -9.27 -16.50
N VAL A 259 -5.32 -9.54 -15.91
CA VAL A 259 -4.18 -10.24 -16.54
C VAL A 259 -4.13 -11.66 -15.98
N PRO A 260 -4.04 -12.70 -16.83
CA PRO A 260 -3.90 -14.08 -16.35
C PRO A 260 -2.66 -14.25 -15.48
N LEU A 261 -2.86 -14.62 -14.21
CA LEU A 261 -1.77 -14.98 -13.31
C LEU A 261 -1.23 -16.38 -13.65
N SER A 262 0.10 -16.55 -13.60
CA SER A 262 0.71 -17.89 -13.70
C SER A 262 0.17 -18.80 -12.60
N PRO A 263 0.09 -20.14 -12.80
CA PRO A 263 -0.35 -21.07 -11.75
C PRO A 263 0.41 -20.88 -10.43
N THR A 264 1.72 -20.66 -10.51
CA THR A 264 2.58 -20.38 -9.35
C THR A 264 2.19 -19.10 -8.61
N SER A 265 1.94 -18.01 -9.34
CA SER A 265 1.51 -16.74 -8.75
C SER A 265 0.13 -16.84 -8.10
N ARG A 266 -0.78 -17.64 -8.68
CA ARG A 266 -2.12 -17.90 -8.12
C ARG A 266 -2.04 -18.67 -6.81
N GLN A 267 -1.35 -19.81 -6.81
CA GLN A 267 -1.16 -20.62 -5.61
C GLN A 267 -0.53 -19.81 -4.47
N ARG A 268 0.42 -18.91 -4.78
CA ARG A 268 1.02 -18.05 -3.78
C ARG A 268 0.07 -16.99 -3.21
N ILE A 269 -0.65 -16.29 -4.08
CA ILE A 269 -1.68 -15.33 -3.64
C ILE A 269 -2.73 -16.06 -2.79
N GLU A 270 -3.08 -17.29 -3.15
CA GLU A 270 -3.96 -18.15 -2.37
C GLU A 270 -3.36 -18.54 -1.01
N ASN A 271 -2.05 -18.67 -0.88
CA ASN A 271 -1.38 -18.97 0.40
C ASN A 271 -1.32 -17.76 1.35
N ILE A 272 -1.35 -16.53 0.82
CA ILE A 272 -1.46 -15.32 1.64
C ILE A 272 -2.92 -15.20 2.08
N GLN A 273 -3.19 -15.35 3.38
CA GLN A 273 -4.55 -15.28 3.92
C GLN A 273 -5.12 -13.88 3.78
N ALA A 274 -4.35 -12.88 4.22
CA ALA A 274 -4.80 -11.49 4.27
C ALA A 274 -3.66 -10.51 4.51
N MET A 275 -4.00 -9.23 4.38
CA MET A 275 -3.19 -8.08 4.74
C MET A 275 -3.96 -7.19 5.71
N GLY A 276 -3.25 -6.61 6.67
CA GLY A 276 -3.75 -5.62 7.61
C GLY A 276 -2.88 -4.36 7.54
N SER A 277 -3.45 -3.20 7.82
CA SER A 277 -2.70 -1.95 7.92
C SER A 277 -3.35 -0.96 8.89
N THR A 278 -2.58 -0.32 9.76
CA THR A 278 -3.03 0.85 10.52
C THR A 278 -2.41 2.10 9.93
N ILE A 279 -3.19 3.18 9.86
CA ILE A 279 -2.81 4.46 9.27
C ILE A 279 -2.85 5.51 10.36
N SER A 280 -1.77 6.25 10.54
CA SER A 280 -1.65 7.34 11.52
C SER A 280 -1.06 8.59 10.84
N LEU A 281 -1.40 9.75 11.38
CA LEU A 281 -0.84 11.03 10.91
C LEU A 281 0.30 11.44 11.83
N THR A 282 1.38 11.94 11.25
CA THR A 282 2.53 12.50 11.98
C THR A 282 2.63 14.00 11.71
N GLU A 283 3.59 14.68 12.34
CA GLU A 283 3.81 16.12 12.12
C GLU A 283 4.30 16.46 10.70
N ASP A 284 4.85 15.49 9.98
CA ASP A 284 5.47 15.66 8.67
C ASP A 284 4.90 14.73 7.58
N GLY A 285 3.88 13.93 7.87
CA GLY A 285 3.28 13.04 6.87
C GLY A 285 2.33 11.99 7.40
N VAL A 286 2.37 10.82 6.76
CA VAL A 286 1.49 9.67 7.05
C VAL A 286 2.35 8.44 7.31
N GLN A 287 2.06 7.75 8.40
CA GLN A 287 2.68 6.48 8.75
C GLN A 287 1.69 5.33 8.62
N PHE A 288 2.21 4.20 8.11
CA PHE A 288 1.49 2.95 8.00
C PHE A 288 2.27 1.87 8.75
N LYS A 289 1.60 1.12 9.62
CA LYS A 289 2.09 -0.20 10.06
C LYS A 289 1.25 -1.24 9.35
N ALA A 290 1.86 -2.02 8.47
CA ALA A 290 1.19 -3.04 7.69
C ALA A 290 1.78 -4.43 7.98
N ILE A 291 0.93 -5.44 7.82
CA ILE A 291 1.31 -6.84 8.01
C ILE A 291 0.60 -7.70 6.96
N THR A 292 1.32 -8.65 6.39
CA THR A 292 0.74 -9.72 5.59
C THR A 292 0.93 -11.03 6.33
N TRP A 293 -0.02 -11.95 6.21
CA TRP A 293 0.12 -13.27 6.83
C TRP A 293 -0.38 -14.41 5.95
N LEU A 294 0.27 -15.56 6.13
CA LEU A 294 -0.04 -16.80 5.44
C LEU A 294 -1.22 -17.52 6.11
N LYS A 295 -1.90 -18.37 5.34
CA LYS A 295 -2.87 -19.32 5.88
C LYS A 295 -2.19 -20.32 6.83
N PRO A 296 -2.91 -20.89 7.83
CA PRO A 296 -2.36 -21.90 8.71
C PRO A 296 -1.88 -23.17 8.00
N ASP A 297 -2.50 -23.52 6.87
CA ASP A 297 -2.23 -24.68 6.03
C ASP A 297 -1.33 -24.36 4.83
N ALA A 298 -0.68 -23.19 4.81
CA ALA A 298 0.25 -22.83 3.74
C ALA A 298 1.42 -23.84 3.68
N THR A 299 1.70 -24.34 2.48
CA THR A 299 2.74 -25.36 2.24
C THR A 299 4.16 -24.81 2.39
N GLU A 300 4.33 -23.49 2.26
CA GLU A 300 5.62 -22.80 2.40
C GLU A 300 5.52 -21.77 3.53
N THR A 301 6.53 -21.73 4.39
CA THR A 301 6.67 -20.75 5.46
C THR A 301 7.77 -19.73 5.16
N LEU A 302 7.78 -18.63 5.90
CA LEU A 302 8.79 -17.59 5.79
C LEU A 302 10.03 -17.97 6.61
N ASN A 303 11.21 -17.72 6.05
CA ASN A 303 12.45 -17.83 6.81
C ASN A 303 12.64 -16.56 7.64
N VAL A 304 12.62 -16.70 8.97
CA VAL A 304 12.84 -15.60 9.92
C VAL A 304 14.32 -15.21 9.91
N LYS A 305 14.69 -14.31 8.98
CA LYS A 305 16.03 -13.72 8.88
C LYS A 305 15.93 -12.21 8.75
N ASN A 306 16.34 -11.51 9.80
CA ASN A 306 16.37 -10.05 9.88
C ASN A 306 17.82 -9.62 10.08
N GLU A 307 18.62 -9.69 9.00
CA GLU A 307 20.08 -9.50 9.05
C GLU A 307 20.54 -8.17 8.44
N ALA A 308 19.61 -7.26 8.09
CA ALA A 308 19.96 -5.93 7.61
C ALA A 308 20.47 -5.07 8.79
N LYS A 309 21.66 -4.49 8.65
CA LYS A 309 22.39 -3.86 9.76
C LYS A 309 23.02 -2.52 9.39
N GLY A 310 23.61 -2.39 8.21
CA GLY A 310 24.47 -1.23 7.96
C GLY A 310 24.92 -1.00 6.52
N ILE A 311 24.38 -1.70 5.52
CA ILE A 311 24.81 -1.50 4.13
C ILE A 311 24.59 -0.06 3.64
N ALA A 312 23.60 0.65 4.20
CA ALA A 312 23.33 2.06 3.93
C ALA A 312 24.46 3.01 4.39
N ASN A 313 25.34 2.58 5.31
CA ASN A 313 26.50 3.40 5.74
C ASN A 313 27.54 3.59 4.62
N HIS A 314 27.52 2.73 3.61
CA HIS A 314 28.43 2.80 2.47
C HIS A 314 27.92 3.71 1.35
N LEU A 315 26.69 4.22 1.48
CA LEU A 315 26.07 5.07 0.47
C LEU A 315 26.22 6.56 0.85
N PRO A 316 26.49 7.45 -0.11
CA PRO A 316 26.45 8.89 0.11
C PRO A 316 25.08 9.37 0.59
N GLN A 317 25.05 10.39 1.45
CA GLN A 317 23.79 10.97 1.96
C GLN A 317 22.83 11.52 0.90
N ASP A 318 23.37 11.91 -0.24
CA ASP A 318 22.65 12.46 -1.39
C ASP A 318 22.08 11.38 -2.31
N THR A 319 22.19 10.10 -1.94
CA THR A 319 21.52 8.98 -2.62
C THR A 319 20.04 9.30 -2.84
N LEU A 320 19.57 9.12 -4.07
CA LEU A 320 18.21 9.48 -4.49
C LEU A 320 17.19 8.41 -4.16
N MET A 321 17.61 7.14 -4.23
CA MET A 321 16.77 5.97 -4.01
C MET A 321 17.65 4.82 -3.52
N MET A 322 17.12 4.01 -2.62
CA MET A 322 17.79 2.82 -2.09
C MET A 322 16.76 1.71 -1.85
N THR A 323 17.12 0.49 -2.18
CA THR A 323 16.44 -0.73 -1.72
C THR A 323 17.50 -1.68 -1.16
N SER A 324 17.25 -2.22 0.03
CA SER A 324 18.20 -3.08 0.73
C SER A 324 17.50 -4.29 1.33
N GLY A 325 18.27 -5.37 1.53
CA GLY A 325 17.78 -6.59 2.15
C GLY A 325 18.87 -7.32 2.93
N GLY A 326 18.48 -8.12 3.92
CA GLY A 326 19.42 -8.86 4.78
C GLY A 326 20.08 -10.07 4.11
N ASN A 327 19.52 -10.58 3.00
CA ASN A 327 20.01 -11.79 2.34
C ASN A 327 19.68 -11.79 0.84
N PHE A 328 20.64 -11.40 -0.03
CA PHE A 328 20.41 -11.36 -1.47
C PHE A 328 20.08 -12.74 -2.04
N GLN A 329 20.83 -13.78 -1.66
CA GLN A 329 20.61 -15.14 -2.14
C GLN A 329 19.16 -15.61 -1.90
N GLN A 330 18.62 -15.34 -0.72
CA GLN A 330 17.23 -15.65 -0.41
C GLN A 330 16.28 -14.84 -1.27
N VAL A 331 16.43 -13.51 -1.32
CA VAL A 331 15.57 -12.64 -2.14
C VAL A 331 15.58 -13.05 -3.61
N TRP A 332 16.76 -13.36 -4.16
CA TRP A 332 16.93 -13.77 -5.54
C TRP A 332 16.27 -15.12 -5.83
N ARG A 333 16.47 -16.11 -4.95
CA ARG A 333 15.82 -17.43 -5.06
C ARG A 333 14.31 -17.30 -4.97
N ASP A 334 13.82 -16.60 -3.95
CA ASP A 334 12.40 -16.37 -3.74
C ASP A 334 11.84 -15.67 -4.99
N TYR A 335 12.53 -14.68 -5.54
CA TYR A 335 12.08 -14.01 -6.75
C TYR A 335 12.10 -14.92 -8.00
N ALA A 336 13.14 -15.74 -8.19
CA ALA A 336 13.27 -16.66 -9.30
C ALA A 336 12.20 -17.76 -9.29
N GLN A 337 11.73 -18.14 -8.09
CA GLN A 337 10.62 -19.06 -7.89
C GLN A 337 9.24 -18.39 -8.11
N GLY A 338 9.20 -17.08 -8.37
CA GLY A 338 7.97 -16.30 -8.48
C GLY A 338 7.38 -15.90 -7.13
N ASN A 339 8.15 -16.03 -6.05
CA ASN A 339 7.76 -15.72 -4.68
C ASN A 339 7.92 -14.23 -4.32
N LEU A 340 8.18 -13.33 -5.28
CA LEU A 340 8.08 -11.88 -5.07
C LEU A 340 7.34 -11.24 -6.24
N ALA A 341 6.53 -10.23 -5.95
CA ALA A 341 5.79 -9.52 -6.99
C ALA A 341 6.77 -8.72 -7.88
N LYS A 342 6.58 -8.79 -9.20
CA LYS A 342 7.35 -8.02 -10.20
C LYS A 342 7.34 -6.50 -9.96
N LEU A 343 6.39 -6.00 -9.17
CA LEU A 343 6.23 -4.58 -8.82
C LEU A 343 7.41 -4.02 -8.02
N VAL A 344 8.19 -4.86 -7.31
CA VAL A 344 9.31 -4.38 -6.48
C VAL A 344 10.64 -4.38 -7.25
N PHE A 345 10.83 -5.30 -8.19
CA PHE A 345 12.02 -5.39 -9.04
C PHE A 345 11.61 -5.59 -10.50
N PRO A 346 11.87 -4.64 -11.41
CA PRO A 346 11.46 -4.75 -12.82
C PRO A 346 12.26 -5.79 -13.63
N LEU A 347 13.21 -6.49 -13.00
CA LEU A 347 14.05 -7.52 -13.61
C LEU A 347 13.38 -8.89 -13.48
N ASN A 348 13.44 -9.79 -14.45
CA ASN A 348 13.00 -11.18 -14.26
C ASN A 348 14.25 -12.04 -14.01
N PRO A 349 14.39 -12.77 -12.89
CA PRO A 349 15.62 -13.51 -12.57
C PRO A 349 16.00 -14.57 -13.60
N LYS A 350 15.00 -15.26 -14.15
CA LYS A 350 15.21 -16.24 -15.21
C LYS A 350 15.69 -15.56 -16.48
N ALA A 351 14.99 -14.50 -16.91
CA ALA A 351 15.40 -13.77 -18.11
C ALA A 351 16.79 -13.14 -17.95
N TRP A 352 17.09 -12.62 -16.75
CA TRP A 352 18.41 -12.09 -16.41
C TRP A 352 19.50 -13.15 -16.52
N ASN A 353 19.29 -14.32 -15.90
CA ASN A 353 20.24 -15.42 -15.97
C ASN A 353 20.43 -15.93 -17.41
N ASP A 354 19.32 -16.14 -18.12
CA ASP A 354 19.33 -16.65 -19.49
C ASP A 354 20.02 -15.66 -20.45
N ASP A 355 19.74 -14.36 -20.33
CA ASP A 355 20.37 -13.31 -21.15
C ASP A 355 21.86 -13.14 -20.83
N LEU A 356 22.24 -13.15 -19.55
CA LEU A 356 23.64 -13.07 -19.15
C LEU A 356 24.41 -14.28 -19.70
N ASN A 357 23.90 -15.49 -19.51
CA ASN A 357 24.53 -16.72 -19.97
C ASN A 357 24.67 -16.72 -21.50
N LYS A 358 23.60 -16.39 -22.24
CA LYS A 358 23.65 -16.31 -23.69
C LYS A 358 24.70 -15.33 -24.22
N ARG A 359 24.90 -14.20 -23.53
CA ARG A 359 25.79 -13.11 -23.94
C ARG A 359 27.24 -13.32 -23.52
N THR A 360 27.46 -13.87 -22.33
CA THR A 360 28.78 -13.92 -21.68
C THR A 360 29.31 -15.35 -21.49
N GLY A 361 28.42 -16.35 -21.49
CA GLY A 361 28.68 -17.72 -21.04
C GLY A 361 28.57 -17.91 -19.52
N ILE A 362 28.22 -16.86 -18.77
CA ILE A 362 28.18 -16.89 -17.30
C ILE A 362 26.77 -17.19 -16.81
N ASP A 363 26.63 -18.22 -15.98
CA ASP A 363 25.41 -18.48 -15.23
C ASP A 363 25.42 -17.67 -13.92
N PHE A 364 24.54 -16.66 -13.82
CA PHE A 364 24.45 -15.79 -12.65
C PHE A 364 24.09 -16.56 -11.38
N ASN A 365 23.21 -17.55 -11.47
CA ASN A 365 22.76 -18.34 -10.33
C ASN A 365 23.88 -19.20 -9.75
N ASN A 366 24.79 -19.68 -10.58
CA ASN A 366 25.92 -20.49 -10.14
C ASN A 366 27.13 -19.64 -9.77
N GLN A 367 27.38 -18.54 -10.49
CA GLN A 367 28.61 -17.76 -10.36
C GLN A 367 28.51 -16.61 -9.35
N PHE A 368 27.34 -15.98 -9.23
CA PHE A 368 27.14 -14.75 -8.45
C PHE A 368 26.33 -15.00 -7.16
N VAL A 369 25.20 -15.69 -7.27
CA VAL A 369 24.27 -15.89 -6.14
C VAL A 369 24.87 -16.60 -4.91
N PRO A 370 25.75 -17.62 -5.04
CA PRO A 370 26.18 -18.41 -3.88
C PRO A 370 26.99 -17.63 -2.83
N TRP A 371 27.78 -16.64 -3.25
CA TRP A 371 28.58 -15.83 -2.34
C TRP A 371 27.83 -14.60 -1.80
N MET A 372 26.74 -14.18 -2.45
CA MET A 372 25.88 -13.06 -2.04
C MET A 372 24.77 -13.50 -1.05
N ASN A 373 25.14 -14.15 0.04
CA ASN A 373 24.19 -14.68 1.03
C ASN A 373 24.06 -13.81 2.30
N GLY A 374 24.50 -12.56 2.21
CA GLY A 374 24.37 -11.54 3.24
C GLY A 374 23.62 -10.30 2.75
N GLU A 375 23.83 -9.21 3.49
CA GLU A 375 23.19 -7.92 3.26
C GLU A 375 23.55 -7.34 1.88
N PHE A 376 22.58 -6.72 1.21
CA PHE A 376 22.79 -6.10 -0.09
C PHE A 376 22.01 -4.80 -0.22
N THR A 377 22.38 -3.98 -1.20
CA THR A 377 21.60 -2.81 -1.59
C THR A 377 21.72 -2.51 -3.08
N GLY A 378 20.63 -2.05 -3.68
CA GLY A 378 20.61 -1.32 -4.94
C GLY A 378 20.29 0.15 -4.68
N ALA A 379 21.01 1.07 -5.31
CA ALA A 379 20.86 2.51 -5.07
C ALA A 379 21.04 3.35 -6.34
N LEU A 380 20.35 4.49 -6.40
CA LEU A 380 20.58 5.55 -7.38
C LEU A 380 21.39 6.66 -6.73
N VAL A 381 22.63 6.85 -7.20
CA VAL A 381 23.59 7.76 -6.59
C VAL A 381 23.97 8.83 -7.63
N PRO A 382 23.84 10.12 -7.31
CA PRO A 382 24.27 11.18 -8.22
C PRO A 382 25.81 11.26 -8.26
N THR A 383 26.38 11.68 -9.40
CA THR A 383 27.84 11.82 -9.54
C THR A 383 28.39 12.95 -8.66
N ASP A 384 27.59 13.98 -8.40
CA ASP A 384 27.90 15.09 -7.49
C ASP A 384 26.69 15.42 -6.58
N PRO A 385 26.89 16.07 -5.41
CA PRO A 385 25.80 16.40 -4.49
C PRO A 385 24.70 17.30 -5.04
N GLN A 386 24.98 18.10 -6.08
CA GLN A 386 23.98 18.93 -6.73
C GLN A 386 23.16 18.15 -7.77
N GLY A 387 23.58 16.94 -8.15
CA GLY A 387 22.87 16.08 -9.11
C GLY A 387 22.93 16.57 -10.56
N ASN A 388 23.82 17.51 -10.87
CA ASN A 388 23.85 18.18 -12.17
C ASN A 388 24.58 17.40 -13.27
N LYS A 389 25.42 16.43 -12.90
CA LYS A 389 26.31 15.69 -13.82
C LYS A 389 25.90 14.23 -14.06
N GLY A 390 24.66 13.87 -13.76
CA GLY A 390 24.10 12.55 -13.99
C GLY A 390 24.04 11.63 -12.77
N VAL A 391 23.48 10.44 -12.96
CA VAL A 391 23.19 9.46 -11.92
C VAL A 391 23.72 8.10 -12.33
N GLY A 392 24.36 7.41 -11.39
CA GLY A 392 24.79 6.02 -11.54
C GLY A 392 23.94 5.09 -10.66
N VAL A 393 23.88 3.83 -11.07
CA VAL A 393 23.34 2.75 -10.24
C VAL A 393 24.49 2.14 -9.45
N ALA A 394 24.31 1.96 -8.14
CA ALA A 394 25.22 1.21 -7.29
C ALA A 394 24.54 -0.06 -6.77
N PHE A 395 25.23 -1.19 -6.87
CA PHE A 395 24.87 -2.43 -6.22
C PHE A 395 25.98 -2.82 -5.25
N LEU A 396 25.65 -3.00 -3.97
CA LEU A 396 26.58 -3.49 -2.96
C LEU A 396 26.08 -4.83 -2.44
N ALA A 397 26.98 -5.77 -2.21
CA ALA A 397 26.64 -7.06 -1.63
C ALA A 397 27.73 -7.52 -0.66
N LYS A 398 27.31 -7.97 0.52
CA LYS A 398 28.18 -8.68 1.46
C LYS A 398 28.44 -10.09 0.94
N ALA A 399 29.71 -10.38 0.73
CA ALA A 399 30.24 -11.65 0.29
C ALA A 399 30.76 -12.46 1.48
N LYS A 400 30.25 -13.67 1.67
CA LYS A 400 30.86 -14.61 2.64
C LYS A 400 32.09 -15.33 2.10
N ASP A 401 32.23 -15.37 0.77
CA ASP A 401 33.37 -15.98 0.09
C ASP A 401 33.94 -14.99 -0.93
N ARG A 402 34.96 -14.23 -0.49
CA ARG A 402 35.68 -13.25 -1.31
C ARG A 402 36.44 -13.90 -2.46
N THR A 403 36.92 -15.13 -2.28
CA THR A 403 37.65 -15.86 -3.33
C THR A 403 36.71 -16.20 -4.48
N MET A 404 35.53 -16.72 -4.16
CA MET A 404 34.48 -17.00 -5.14
C MET A 404 34.00 -15.72 -5.84
N ALA A 405 33.79 -14.63 -5.09
CA ALA A 405 33.44 -13.33 -5.67
C ALA A 405 34.52 -12.80 -6.63
N ASN A 406 35.80 -12.90 -6.26
CA ASN A 406 36.91 -12.49 -7.12
C ASN A 406 37.04 -13.37 -8.38
N GLN A 407 36.67 -14.64 -8.30
CA GLN A 407 36.60 -15.51 -9.49
C GLN A 407 35.44 -15.09 -10.41
N ALA A 408 34.26 -14.82 -9.84
CA ALA A 408 33.08 -14.34 -10.58
C ALA A 408 33.35 -13.02 -11.31
N PHE A 409 33.99 -12.05 -10.66
CA PHE A 409 34.37 -10.80 -11.30
C PHE A 409 35.40 -10.97 -12.41
N ARG A 410 36.43 -11.81 -12.23
CA ARG A 410 37.43 -12.07 -13.28
C ARG A 410 36.82 -12.70 -14.53
N GLU A 411 35.94 -13.69 -14.37
CA GLU A 411 35.25 -14.29 -15.51
C GLU A 411 34.36 -13.28 -16.24
N LEU A 412 33.72 -12.38 -15.48
CA LEU A 412 32.94 -11.30 -16.05
C LEU A 412 33.83 -10.28 -16.78
N ASP A 413 34.98 -9.91 -16.22
CA ASP A 413 35.98 -9.04 -16.86
C ASP A 413 36.47 -9.63 -18.19
N ASP A 414 36.82 -10.92 -18.19
CA ASP A 414 37.25 -11.64 -19.38
C ASP A 414 36.14 -11.67 -20.44
N ALA A 415 34.88 -11.94 -20.05
CA ALA A 415 33.76 -11.92 -20.98
C ALA A 415 33.52 -10.52 -21.58
N MET A 416 33.65 -9.45 -20.78
CA MET A 416 33.50 -8.07 -21.26
C MET A 416 34.59 -7.67 -22.25
N ARG A 417 35.85 -8.05 -21.97
CA ARG A 417 36.98 -7.81 -22.85
C ARG A 417 36.86 -8.61 -24.16
N ASP A 418 36.63 -9.92 -24.04
CA ASP A 418 36.83 -10.86 -25.15
C ASP A 418 35.59 -10.96 -26.07
N ARG A 419 34.39 -10.59 -25.60
CA ARG A 419 33.14 -10.71 -26.38
C ARG A 419 32.52 -9.37 -26.78
N PHE A 420 32.88 -8.28 -26.10
CA PHE A 420 32.25 -6.97 -26.29
C PHE A 420 33.25 -5.85 -26.58
N ASP A 421 34.54 -6.16 -26.70
CA ASP A 421 35.63 -5.20 -26.95
C ASP A 421 35.70 -4.04 -25.93
N PHE A 422 35.26 -4.29 -24.69
CA PHE A 422 35.43 -3.31 -23.63
C PHE A 422 36.89 -3.25 -23.18
N LEU A 423 37.39 -2.04 -22.95
CA LEU A 423 38.65 -1.85 -22.25
C LEU A 423 38.42 -2.08 -20.75
N VAL A 424 39.03 -3.12 -20.21
CA VAL A 424 39.05 -3.43 -18.77
C VAL A 424 40.29 -2.78 -18.16
N ALA A 425 40.10 -1.66 -17.47
CA ALA A 425 41.18 -0.87 -16.88
C ALA A 425 41.20 -1.01 -15.36
N GLU A 426 42.37 -1.38 -14.82
CA GLU A 426 42.63 -1.33 -13.38
C GLU A 426 43.10 0.07 -12.97
N SER A 427 42.60 0.55 -11.85
CA SER A 427 43.04 1.79 -11.21
C SER A 427 43.03 1.66 -9.69
N LYS A 428 43.69 2.58 -8.99
CA LYS A 428 43.65 2.66 -7.53
C LYS A 428 42.97 3.96 -7.08
N ILE A 429 41.98 3.83 -6.21
CA ILE A 429 41.30 4.94 -5.56
C ILE A 429 41.45 4.71 -4.05
N ASP A 430 42.13 5.62 -3.35
CA ASP A 430 42.34 5.53 -1.90
C ASP A 430 42.92 4.17 -1.45
N ASN A 431 43.97 3.71 -2.15
CA ASN A 431 44.60 2.40 -2.01
C ASN A 431 43.71 1.17 -2.27
N LYS A 432 42.47 1.35 -2.72
CA LYS A 432 41.59 0.25 -3.15
C LYS A 432 41.64 0.08 -4.66
N THR A 433 41.76 -1.18 -5.10
CA THR A 433 41.73 -1.53 -6.52
C THR A 433 40.32 -1.40 -7.07
N VAL A 434 40.21 -0.78 -8.24
CA VAL A 434 38.96 -0.56 -8.97
C VAL A 434 39.16 -0.97 -10.41
N ILE A 435 38.33 -1.91 -10.85
CA ILE A 435 38.26 -2.29 -12.25
C ILE A 435 37.15 -1.47 -12.90
N THR A 436 37.47 -0.80 -14.00
CA THR A 436 36.53 0.00 -14.78
C THR A 436 36.46 -0.51 -16.20
N TRP A 437 35.25 -0.82 -16.66
CA TRP A 437 34.98 -1.14 -18.04
C TRP A 437 34.68 0.13 -18.81
N LYS A 438 35.36 0.30 -19.93
CA LYS A 438 35.21 1.46 -20.80
C LYS A 438 34.87 1.04 -22.21
N VAL A 439 33.95 1.75 -22.84
CA VAL A 439 33.66 1.60 -24.27
C VAL A 439 34.51 2.57 -25.09
N PRO A 440 34.93 2.22 -26.32
CA PRO A 440 35.70 3.12 -27.16
C PRO A 440 35.01 4.48 -27.38
N PRO A 441 35.76 5.60 -27.40
CA PRO A 441 37.22 5.68 -27.36
C PRO A 441 37.86 5.63 -25.96
N ASP A 442 37.13 5.89 -24.86
CA ASP A 442 37.57 5.66 -23.46
C ASP A 442 36.44 5.97 -22.44
N LEU A 443 35.17 5.80 -22.81
CA LEU A 443 34.03 6.24 -22.00
C LEU A 443 33.73 5.21 -20.89
N PRO A 444 33.83 5.57 -19.59
CA PRO A 444 33.50 4.66 -18.49
C PRO A 444 32.03 4.25 -18.53
N PHE A 445 31.77 2.96 -18.36
CA PHE A 445 30.44 2.36 -18.43
C PHE A 445 30.01 1.69 -17.13
N ALA A 446 30.92 0.92 -16.54
CA ALA A 446 30.72 0.21 -15.28
C ALA A 446 32.03 0.09 -14.51
N SER A 447 31.94 -0.07 -13.19
CA SER A 447 33.10 -0.33 -12.35
C SER A 447 32.74 -1.27 -11.21
N HIS A 448 33.68 -2.13 -10.80
CA HIS A 448 33.54 -3.01 -9.65
C HIS A 448 34.80 -3.07 -8.81
N GLY A 449 34.66 -3.61 -7.60
CA GLY A 449 35.74 -3.75 -6.64
C GLY A 449 35.20 -3.99 -5.22
N TRP A 450 36.01 -3.63 -4.22
CA TRP A 450 35.71 -3.85 -2.80
C TRP A 450 35.69 -2.53 -2.03
N LEU A 451 34.67 -2.33 -1.20
CA LEU A 451 34.58 -1.20 -0.28
C LEU A 451 35.33 -1.49 1.03
N ASP A 452 35.33 -2.73 1.49
CA ASP A 452 36.04 -3.24 2.66
C ASP A 452 36.37 -4.73 2.46
N ASP A 453 36.48 -5.51 3.53
CA ASP A 453 36.88 -6.91 3.42
C ASP A 453 35.79 -7.85 2.90
N ASP A 454 34.51 -7.52 3.11
CA ASP A 454 33.38 -8.37 2.78
C ASP A 454 32.32 -7.69 1.90
N VAL A 455 32.40 -6.38 1.63
CA VAL A 455 31.45 -5.65 0.78
C VAL A 455 32.02 -5.41 -0.61
N ALA A 456 31.50 -6.16 -1.59
CA ALA A 456 31.74 -5.90 -3.00
C ALA A 456 30.83 -4.78 -3.51
N PHE A 457 31.31 -3.98 -4.47
CA PHE A 457 30.48 -3.03 -5.21
C PHE A 457 30.51 -3.32 -6.71
N PHE A 458 29.39 -3.04 -7.36
CA PHE A 458 29.26 -2.94 -8.80
C PHE A 458 28.49 -1.66 -9.13
N THR A 459 28.99 -0.87 -10.07
CA THR A 459 28.37 0.39 -10.49
C THR A 459 28.17 0.41 -11.98
N PHE A 460 27.09 1.05 -12.43
CA PHE A 460 26.71 1.14 -13.82
C PHE A 460 26.16 2.53 -14.16
N GLY A 461 26.46 3.03 -15.36
CA GLY A 461 26.02 4.33 -15.85
C GLY A 461 27.05 5.41 -15.53
N ALA A 462 26.63 6.52 -14.94
CA ALA A 462 27.55 7.62 -14.65
C ALA A 462 28.64 7.19 -13.62
N PRO A 463 29.89 7.69 -13.73
CA PRO A 463 31.02 7.18 -12.97
C PRO A 463 30.95 7.59 -11.49
N ILE A 464 30.47 6.68 -10.65
CA ILE A 464 30.24 6.92 -9.21
C ILE A 464 31.17 6.13 -8.26
N ALA A 465 32.09 5.30 -8.77
CA ALA A 465 32.98 4.48 -7.92
C ALA A 465 33.76 5.30 -6.87
N ASN A 466 34.28 6.48 -7.26
CA ASN A 466 34.95 7.42 -6.36
C ASN A 466 34.07 7.92 -5.20
N ARG A 467 32.75 7.94 -5.38
CA ARG A 467 31.77 8.37 -4.35
C ARG A 467 31.51 7.28 -3.31
N LEU A 468 31.74 6.02 -3.65
CA LEU A 468 31.51 4.88 -2.76
C LEU A 468 32.77 4.49 -2.00
N ILE A 469 33.91 4.48 -2.68
CA ILE A 469 35.20 4.00 -2.15
C ILE A 469 35.74 4.90 -1.04
N LYS A 470 35.63 6.21 -1.26
CA LYS A 470 35.94 7.23 -0.25
C LYS A 470 34.71 7.34 0.63
N PRO A 471 34.77 6.87 1.89
CA PRO A 471 33.61 6.93 2.77
C PRO A 471 33.10 8.37 2.82
N PRO A 472 31.81 8.61 2.56
CA PRO A 472 31.29 9.95 2.57
C PRO A 472 31.39 10.51 3.99
N LYS A 473 31.78 11.78 4.14
CA LYS A 473 31.83 12.45 5.46
C LYS A 473 30.49 12.35 6.20
N GLU A 474 29.40 12.29 5.44
CA GLU A 474 28.03 12.05 5.90
C GLU A 474 27.41 10.96 5.00
N ASN A 475 27.06 9.82 5.60
CA ASN A 475 26.47 8.69 4.88
C ASN A 475 24.93 8.71 4.92
N LEU A 476 24.29 7.91 4.07
CA LEU A 476 22.84 7.84 3.95
C LEU A 476 22.16 7.47 5.26
N ALA A 477 22.67 6.46 5.98
CA ALA A 477 22.10 6.02 7.25
C ALA A 477 22.14 7.12 8.34
N GLN A 478 23.07 8.08 8.22
CA GLN A 478 23.19 9.22 9.12
C GLN A 478 22.31 10.41 8.71
N SER A 479 21.86 10.48 7.46
CA SER A 479 21.09 11.60 6.93
C SER A 479 19.71 11.73 7.57
N GLU A 480 19.30 12.96 7.88
CA GLU A 480 17.99 13.25 8.45
C GLU A 480 16.84 12.85 7.51
N ARG A 481 17.06 12.98 6.19
CA ARG A 481 16.06 12.57 5.17
C ARG A 481 15.81 11.06 5.21
N PHE A 482 16.85 10.25 5.38
CA PHE A 482 16.70 8.80 5.50
C PHE A 482 16.12 8.42 6.86
N LYS A 483 16.74 8.85 7.96
CA LYS A 483 16.30 8.52 9.32
C LYS A 483 14.85 8.91 9.58
N GLY A 484 14.42 10.08 9.09
CA GLY A 484 13.07 10.57 9.27
C GLY A 484 12.00 9.62 8.75
N VAL A 485 12.29 8.82 7.71
CA VAL A 485 11.32 7.90 7.09
C VAL A 485 11.64 6.41 7.28
N THR A 486 12.80 6.04 7.82
CA THR A 486 13.17 4.63 8.07
C THR A 486 13.27 4.26 9.56
N SER A 487 13.17 5.23 10.47
CA SER A 487 13.08 4.97 11.91
C SER A 487 11.85 4.11 12.23
N SER A 488 12.07 2.96 12.86
CA SER A 488 11.02 1.97 13.15
C SER A 488 11.37 1.19 14.42
N ASP A 489 10.34 0.64 15.07
CA ASP A 489 10.50 -0.31 16.19
C ASP A 489 10.83 -1.74 15.69
N LEU A 490 10.86 -1.97 14.38
CA LEU A 490 11.33 -3.19 13.75
C LEU A 490 12.85 -3.29 13.91
N ASN A 491 13.30 -3.93 14.98
CA ASN A 491 14.70 -4.19 15.26
C ASN A 491 14.85 -5.57 15.95
N PRO A 492 15.51 -6.56 15.31
CA PRO A 492 16.18 -6.49 14.01
C PRO A 492 15.21 -6.37 12.82
N ASN A 493 15.67 -5.83 11.69
CA ASN A 493 14.90 -5.70 10.45
C ASN A 493 15.53 -6.46 9.26
N ASN A 494 14.75 -6.66 8.20
CA ASN A 494 15.13 -7.37 6.98
C ASN A 494 15.51 -6.42 5.83
N GLY A 495 15.51 -5.11 6.04
CA GLY A 495 15.93 -4.13 5.05
C GLY A 495 15.04 -2.91 4.95
N HIS A 496 15.51 -1.96 4.16
CA HIS A 496 14.89 -0.65 3.95
C HIS A 496 14.67 -0.35 2.48
N PHE A 497 13.58 0.37 2.20
CA PHE A 497 13.39 1.14 0.97
C PHE A 497 13.42 2.63 1.32
N PHE A 498 14.03 3.43 0.46
CA PHE A 498 14.07 4.88 0.57
C PHE A 498 13.98 5.51 -0.82
N ILE A 499 13.25 6.60 -0.95
CA ILE A 499 13.22 7.42 -2.16
C ILE A 499 13.05 8.91 -1.80
N ASP A 500 13.86 9.74 -2.44
CA ASP A 500 13.70 11.18 -2.51
C ASP A 500 12.86 11.54 -3.74
N VAL A 501 11.57 11.78 -3.50
CA VAL A 501 10.58 11.87 -4.57
C VAL A 501 10.85 13.06 -5.49
N PRO A 502 11.06 14.31 -5.00
CA PRO A 502 11.33 15.45 -5.89
C PRO A 502 12.56 15.25 -6.77
N ARG A 503 13.65 14.72 -6.21
CA ARG A 503 14.89 14.52 -6.98
C ARG A 503 14.75 13.39 -8.01
N VAL A 504 14.06 12.30 -7.67
CA VAL A 504 13.77 11.24 -8.65
C VAL A 504 12.81 11.72 -9.74
N LEU A 505 11.76 12.48 -9.40
CA LEU A 505 10.85 13.06 -10.41
C LEU A 505 11.60 13.99 -11.37
N GLY A 506 12.46 14.88 -10.85
CA GLY A 506 13.29 15.75 -11.68
C GLY A 506 14.20 14.98 -12.63
N LEU A 507 14.78 13.86 -12.18
CA LEU A 507 15.56 12.96 -13.03
C LEU A 507 14.72 12.33 -14.16
N LEU A 508 13.51 11.86 -13.86
CA LEU A 508 12.60 11.27 -14.87
C LEU A 508 12.07 12.31 -15.87
N GLU A 509 11.89 13.56 -15.44
CA GLU A 509 11.45 14.64 -16.32
C GLU A 509 12.55 15.09 -17.29
N THR A 510 13.78 15.16 -16.80
CA THR A 510 14.94 15.68 -17.55
C THR A 510 15.65 14.64 -18.40
N ASN A 511 15.59 13.35 -18.04
CA ASN A 511 16.25 12.28 -18.78
C ASN A 511 15.29 11.63 -19.80
N PRO A 512 15.51 11.80 -21.12
CA PRO A 512 14.61 11.27 -22.15
C PRO A 512 14.66 9.74 -22.28
N LEU A 513 15.66 9.07 -21.70
CA LEU A 513 15.82 7.61 -21.75
C LEU A 513 15.03 6.88 -20.66
N LEU A 514 14.52 7.61 -19.65
CA LEU A 514 13.79 7.02 -18.54
C LEU A 514 12.27 7.11 -18.77
N PRO A 515 11.50 6.10 -18.33
CA PRO A 515 10.05 6.12 -18.47
C PRO A 515 9.44 7.25 -17.62
N LYS A 516 8.56 8.05 -18.23
CA LYS A 516 7.83 9.10 -17.54
C LYS A 516 6.57 8.55 -16.89
N PHE A 517 6.21 9.08 -15.72
CA PHE A 517 4.94 8.79 -15.09
C PHE A 517 3.77 9.44 -15.85
N THR A 518 2.56 8.91 -15.65
CA THR A 518 1.36 9.58 -16.15
C THR A 518 1.17 10.93 -15.45
N PRO A 519 0.53 11.94 -16.07
CA PRO A 519 0.32 13.25 -15.44
C PRO A 519 -0.38 13.18 -14.07
N GLU A 520 -1.33 12.26 -13.91
CA GLU A 520 -2.03 12.04 -12.64
C GLU A 520 -1.09 11.50 -11.56
N THR A 521 -0.27 10.50 -11.89
CA THR A 521 0.75 9.96 -10.98
C THR A 521 1.79 11.03 -10.62
N THR A 522 2.25 11.82 -11.59
CA THR A 522 3.19 12.93 -11.34
C THR A 522 2.60 13.94 -10.37
N LYS A 523 1.35 14.37 -10.59
CA LYS A 523 0.65 15.31 -9.70
C LYS A 523 0.55 14.79 -8.27
N PHE A 524 0.24 13.50 -8.10
CA PHE A 524 0.21 12.86 -6.78
C PHE A 524 1.61 12.84 -6.12
N MET A 525 2.63 12.39 -6.86
CA MET A 525 4.00 12.30 -6.34
C MET A 525 4.61 13.66 -6.00
N GLN A 526 4.21 14.75 -6.68
CA GLN A 526 4.67 16.11 -6.38
C GLN A 526 4.34 16.58 -4.96
N GLY A 527 3.33 16.00 -4.30
CA GLY A 527 2.97 16.27 -2.91
C GLY A 527 3.84 15.54 -1.87
N ILE A 528 4.72 14.64 -2.30
CA ILE A 528 5.53 13.78 -1.44
C ILE A 528 6.98 14.28 -1.44
N GLU A 529 7.62 14.32 -0.27
CA GLU A 529 9.05 14.65 -0.13
C GLU A 529 9.91 13.39 -0.15
N THR A 530 9.59 12.43 0.72
CA THR A 530 10.35 11.18 0.86
C THR A 530 9.41 10.04 1.21
N ILE A 531 9.75 8.84 0.77
CA ILE A 531 9.08 7.61 1.22
C ILE A 531 10.16 6.69 1.79
N GLY A 532 9.89 6.18 2.99
CA GLY A 532 10.70 5.14 3.62
C GLY A 532 9.85 3.93 3.95
N VAL A 533 10.45 2.75 3.83
CA VAL A 533 9.88 1.50 4.31
C VAL A 533 10.94 0.75 5.09
N THR A 534 10.58 0.25 6.26
CA THR A 534 11.36 -0.73 7.02
C THR A 534 10.57 -2.02 7.08
N THR A 535 11.21 -3.15 6.79
CA THR A 535 10.54 -4.46 6.73
C THR A 535 11.14 -5.42 7.73
N ALA A 536 10.34 -6.34 8.26
CA ALA A 536 10.84 -7.44 9.08
C ALA A 536 9.97 -8.68 8.90
N ILE A 537 10.57 -9.84 9.11
CA ILE A 537 9.87 -11.12 9.19
C ILE A 537 9.80 -11.47 10.68
N PRO A 538 8.72 -11.11 11.41
CA PRO A 538 8.62 -11.37 12.85
C PRO A 538 8.48 -12.85 13.19
N ASN A 539 7.88 -13.65 12.30
CA ASN A 539 7.67 -15.09 12.48
C ASN A 539 7.51 -15.80 11.13
N GLU A 540 7.40 -17.12 11.16
CA GLU A 540 7.33 -17.98 9.97
C GLU A 540 6.06 -17.79 9.12
N TRP A 541 5.09 -17.01 9.59
CA TRP A 541 3.80 -16.85 8.93
C TRP A 541 3.45 -15.40 8.58
N SER A 542 4.26 -14.41 8.93
CA SER A 542 3.98 -13.00 8.64
C SER A 542 5.19 -12.17 8.27
N THR A 543 4.92 -11.11 7.51
CA THR A 543 5.88 -10.04 7.19
C THR A 543 5.27 -8.71 7.62
N ARG A 544 6.01 -7.93 8.38
CA ARG A 544 5.62 -6.59 8.83
C ARG A 544 6.37 -5.50 8.04
N TYR A 545 5.68 -4.40 7.79
CA TYR A 545 6.15 -3.23 7.07
C TYR A 545 5.80 -1.98 7.87
N ASP A 546 6.79 -1.14 8.13
CA ASP A 546 6.58 0.21 8.63
C ASP A 546 6.89 1.17 7.48
N ILE A 547 5.89 1.90 7.03
CA ILE A 547 5.99 2.83 5.89
C ILE A 547 5.79 4.23 6.41
N HIS A 548 6.70 5.15 6.07
CA HIS A 548 6.52 6.57 6.32
C HIS A 548 6.56 7.33 5.00
N VAL A 549 5.46 8.01 4.68
CA VAL A 549 5.35 8.94 3.56
C VAL A 549 5.40 10.35 4.11
N LYS A 550 6.55 11.01 3.96
CA LYS A 550 6.72 12.42 4.32
C LYS A 550 6.10 13.29 3.24
N LEU A 551 5.16 14.14 3.63
CA LEU A 551 4.42 15.01 2.72
C LEU A 551 4.98 16.43 2.77
N LYS A 552 4.85 17.15 1.66
CA LYS A 552 5.08 18.60 1.66
C LYS A 552 4.04 19.26 2.55
N LYS A 553 4.49 20.22 3.37
CA LYS A 553 3.57 21.08 4.13
C LYS A 553 2.79 21.95 3.15
N GLY A 554 1.48 22.07 3.36
CA GLY A 554 0.65 23.00 2.60
C GLY A 554 1.14 24.43 2.80
N SER A 555 1.28 25.17 1.70
CA SER A 555 1.62 26.61 1.68
C SER A 555 0.38 27.46 1.84
#